data_AF-A0A0M0JZX7-F1
#
_entry.id   AF-A0A0M0JZX7-F1
#
_cell.length_a   1.000
_cell.length_b   1.000
_cell.length_c   1.000
_cell.angle_alpha   90.00
_cell.angle_beta   90.00
_cell.angle_gamma   90.00
#
_symmetry.space_group_name_H-M   'P 1'
#
loop_
_entity.id
_entity.type
_entity.pdbx_description
1 polymer ?
#
loop_
_entity_poly.entity_id
_entity_poly.type
_entity_poly.pdbx_seq_one_letter_code
_entity_poly.pdbx_strand_id
1 'polypeptide(L)'
;MVGLVESKQAIAGRELLSCDSPVGKLGLAICYDMRFPEMHQKLTFTHGAEVLTFPSAFAMKTGEAHWETLLRCRAIECQTYVVAAAQVGQHNEHGNKRQSWGHAMAVDPWGKVVAQFGGAGDVGVKPFEIDLDLVQKTRDNMPMHTHRRYDLYTDQPVAGGQSLFSALPHLAYAAAVPIGLFMVASATRVLRARAA
;
A
#
# COMPACT_ATOMS: atom_id res chain seq x y z
N MET A 1 -18.99 -18.03 -12.34
CA MET A 1 -17.91 -17.44 -11.51
C MET A 1 -18.50 -17.28 -10.12
N VAL A 2 -18.23 -18.19 -9.19
CA VAL A 2 -18.68 -17.99 -7.80
C VAL A 2 -17.88 -16.81 -7.26
N GLY A 3 -18.56 -15.68 -7.07
CA GLY A 3 -17.93 -14.46 -6.54
C GLY A 3 -17.39 -14.72 -5.14
N LEU A 4 -16.15 -14.31 -4.90
CA LEU A 4 -15.60 -14.29 -3.55
C LEU A 4 -16.45 -13.33 -2.70
N VAL A 5 -17.04 -13.83 -1.62
CA VAL A 5 -17.71 -13.00 -0.61
C VAL A 5 -16.77 -12.91 0.59
N GLU A 6 -15.93 -11.89 0.60
CA GLU A 6 -14.86 -11.70 1.59
C GLU A 6 -15.39 -11.67 3.03
N SER A 7 -16.55 -11.07 3.26
CA SER A 7 -17.19 -10.98 4.59
C SER A 7 -17.63 -12.33 5.18
N LYS A 8 -17.60 -13.42 4.40
CA LYS A 8 -17.79 -14.79 4.93
C LYS A 8 -16.49 -15.39 5.49
N GLN A 9 -15.35 -14.76 5.24
CA GLN A 9 -14.02 -15.28 5.55
C GLN A 9 -13.20 -14.34 6.44
N ALA A 10 -13.51 -13.04 6.43
CA ALA A 10 -12.81 -12.01 7.19
C ALA A 10 -13.79 -11.00 7.79
N ILE A 11 -13.32 -10.30 8.83
CA ILE A 11 -14.03 -9.20 9.48
C ILE A 11 -13.32 -7.90 9.12
N ALA A 12 -14.08 -6.85 8.81
CA ALA A 12 -13.54 -5.54 8.51
C ALA A 12 -12.80 -4.93 9.72
N GLY A 13 -11.76 -4.15 9.44
CA GLY A 13 -11.09 -3.33 10.44
C GLY A 13 -12.01 -2.26 11.03
N ARG A 14 -11.59 -1.67 12.15
CA ARG A 14 -12.38 -0.66 12.89
C ARG A 14 -11.75 0.72 12.92
N GLU A 15 -10.51 0.85 12.48
CA GLU A 15 -9.73 2.08 12.57
C GLU A 15 -8.71 2.19 11.43
N LEU A 16 -8.31 3.43 11.13
CA LEU A 16 -7.20 3.72 10.23
C LEU A 16 -5.91 3.69 11.03
N LEU A 17 -4.91 2.96 10.53
CA LEU A 17 -3.64 2.78 11.21
C LEU A 17 -2.50 3.37 10.38
N SER A 18 -1.63 4.08 11.09
CA SER A 18 -0.30 4.45 10.61
C SER A 18 0.75 4.10 11.67
N CYS A 19 1.97 3.83 11.24
CA CYS A 19 3.08 3.57 12.14
C CYS A 19 4.38 4.22 11.64
N ASP A 20 5.22 4.64 12.57
CA ASP A 20 6.56 5.11 12.24
C ASP A 20 7.45 3.92 11.84
N SER A 21 8.32 4.13 10.86
CA SER A 21 9.25 3.11 10.38
C SER A 21 10.57 3.73 9.92
N PRO A 22 11.64 2.95 9.72
CA PRO A 22 12.90 3.45 9.17
C PRO A 22 12.79 4.07 7.76
N VAL A 23 11.68 3.82 7.04
CA VAL A 23 11.44 4.34 5.68
C VAL A 23 10.35 5.42 5.63
N GLY A 24 10.08 6.04 6.77
CA GLY A 24 9.04 7.06 6.94
C GLY A 24 7.77 6.53 7.60
N LYS A 25 6.76 7.39 7.73
CA LYS A 25 5.46 7.02 8.31
C LYS A 25 4.63 6.23 7.31
N LEU A 26 4.31 4.98 7.66
CA LEU A 26 3.52 4.08 6.84
C LEU A 26 2.03 4.28 7.10
N GLY A 27 1.24 4.50 6.06
CA GLY A 27 -0.22 4.39 6.06
C GLY A 27 -0.63 3.01 5.58
N LEU A 28 -1.35 2.27 6.42
CA LEU A 28 -1.66 0.86 6.19
C LEU A 28 -3.02 0.71 5.51
N ALA A 29 -3.02 0.08 4.33
CA ALA A 29 -4.22 -0.28 3.56
C ALA A 29 -4.03 -1.68 2.94
N ILE A 30 -5.12 -2.35 2.57
CA ILE A 30 -5.09 -3.72 2.06
C ILE A 30 -5.94 -3.82 0.81
N CYS A 31 -5.34 -4.30 -0.29
CA CYS A 31 -6.02 -4.73 -1.51
C CYS A 31 -7.19 -3.85 -1.99
N TYR A 32 -8.41 -4.18 -1.59
CA TYR A 32 -9.64 -3.51 -2.04
C TYR A 32 -9.70 -2.04 -1.59
N ASP A 33 -8.98 -1.69 -0.51
CA ASP A 33 -8.89 -0.34 0.05
C ASP A 33 -8.45 0.70 -0.98
N MET A 34 -7.59 0.34 -1.94
CA MET A 34 -7.10 1.26 -2.98
C MET A 34 -8.22 1.95 -3.78
N ARG A 35 -9.43 1.41 -3.75
CA ARG A 35 -10.61 1.94 -4.43
C ARG A 35 -11.25 3.13 -3.71
N PHE A 36 -10.96 3.35 -2.43
CA PHE A 36 -11.61 4.34 -1.57
C PHE A 36 -10.68 5.54 -1.28
N PRO A 37 -10.64 6.56 -2.15
CA PRO A 37 -9.69 7.69 -2.03
C PRO A 37 -9.69 8.34 -0.65
N GLU A 38 -10.85 8.42 0.00
CA GLU A 38 -11.06 9.07 1.31
C GLU A 38 -10.17 8.47 2.40
N MET A 39 -9.95 7.15 2.36
CA MET A 39 -9.09 6.45 3.32
C MET A 39 -7.64 6.93 3.22
N HIS A 40 -7.09 6.98 2.01
CA HIS A 40 -5.70 7.35 1.76
C HIS A 40 -5.44 8.83 2.04
N GLN A 41 -6.43 9.67 1.73
CA GLN A 41 -6.38 11.09 2.03
C GLN A 41 -6.33 11.31 3.54
N LYS A 42 -7.12 10.57 4.34
CA LYS A 42 -7.03 10.61 5.81
C LYS A 42 -5.69 10.08 6.33
N LEU A 43 -5.23 8.94 5.83
CA LEU A 43 -3.91 8.40 6.20
C LEU A 43 -2.79 9.41 5.92
N THR A 44 -2.90 10.19 4.86
CA THR A 44 -1.89 11.17 4.46
C THR A 44 -2.03 12.49 5.23
N PHE A 45 -3.15 13.19 5.08
CA PHE A 45 -3.30 14.57 5.55
C PHE A 45 -3.61 14.66 7.05
N THR A 46 -4.25 13.63 7.61
CA THR A 46 -4.51 13.55 9.05
C THR A 46 -3.44 12.72 9.75
N HIS A 47 -3.11 11.52 9.26
CA HIS A 47 -2.16 10.66 9.97
C HIS A 47 -0.69 10.90 9.60
N GLY A 48 -0.40 11.72 8.58
CA GLY A 48 0.95 12.10 8.18
C GLY A 48 1.70 11.02 7.40
N ALA A 49 1.00 10.08 6.75
CA ALA A 49 1.66 9.03 5.97
C ALA A 49 2.54 9.62 4.85
N GLU A 50 3.72 9.05 4.67
CA GLU A 50 4.69 9.35 3.62
C GLU A 50 4.78 8.19 2.61
N VAL A 51 4.39 6.99 3.07
CA VAL A 51 4.33 5.76 2.28
C VAL A 51 2.98 5.09 2.52
N LEU A 52 2.24 4.77 1.47
CA LEU A 52 1.01 3.98 1.52
C LEU A 52 1.29 2.55 1.06
N THR A 53 0.81 1.55 1.81
CA THR A 53 1.00 0.15 1.45
C THR A 53 -0.30 -0.47 0.92
N PHE A 54 -0.22 -1.33 -0.10
CA PHE A 54 -1.34 -2.11 -0.63
C PHE A 54 -0.98 -3.57 -0.90
N PRO A 55 -0.61 -4.38 0.10
CA PRO A 55 -0.52 -5.83 -0.05
C PRO A 55 -1.83 -6.40 -0.61
N SER A 56 -1.76 -7.15 -1.72
CA SER A 56 -2.94 -7.47 -2.52
C SER A 56 -2.93 -8.86 -3.14
N ALA A 57 -4.14 -9.40 -3.37
CA ALA A 57 -4.38 -10.56 -4.20
C ALA A 57 -5.38 -10.24 -5.31
N PHE A 58 -5.06 -9.22 -6.11
CA PHE A 58 -5.98 -8.63 -7.08
C PHE A 58 -6.39 -9.61 -8.19
N ALA A 59 -7.66 -9.63 -8.58
CA ALA A 59 -8.16 -10.55 -9.60
C ALA A 59 -7.73 -10.12 -11.01
N MET A 60 -7.49 -11.10 -11.90
CA MET A 60 -6.95 -10.88 -13.26
C MET A 60 -7.62 -9.75 -14.04
N LYS A 61 -8.93 -9.86 -14.33
CA LYS A 61 -9.64 -8.88 -15.16
C LYS A 61 -9.60 -7.45 -14.61
N THR A 62 -9.75 -7.31 -13.29
CA THR A 62 -9.71 -5.99 -12.64
C THR A 62 -8.28 -5.49 -12.46
N GLY A 63 -7.30 -6.40 -12.36
CA GLY A 63 -5.89 -6.04 -12.25
C GLY A 63 -5.38 -5.45 -13.54
N GLU A 64 -5.64 -6.13 -14.65
CA GLU A 64 -5.34 -5.66 -16.00
C GLU A 64 -5.91 -4.26 -16.26
N ALA A 65 -7.16 -4.00 -15.86
CA ALA A 65 -7.82 -2.73 -16.14
C ALA A 65 -7.46 -1.61 -15.15
N HIS A 66 -7.26 -1.90 -13.87
CA HIS A 66 -7.27 -0.86 -12.82
C HIS A 66 -6.01 -0.78 -11.96
N TRP A 67 -5.20 -1.84 -11.88
CA TRP A 67 -4.15 -1.97 -10.87
C TRP A 67 -3.16 -0.80 -10.88
N GLU A 68 -2.50 -0.58 -12.01
CA GLU A 68 -1.52 0.50 -12.14
C GLU A 68 -2.16 1.87 -11.99
N THR A 69 -3.30 2.10 -12.67
CA THR A 69 -4.02 3.37 -12.63
C THR A 69 -4.38 3.79 -11.22
N LEU A 70 -4.93 2.88 -10.42
CA LEU A 70 -5.31 3.17 -9.03
C LEU A 70 -4.08 3.45 -8.17
N LEU A 71 -3.05 2.61 -8.24
CA LEU A 71 -1.84 2.79 -7.42
C LEU A 71 -1.11 4.10 -7.72
N ARG A 72 -0.95 4.44 -9.02
CA ARG A 72 -0.35 5.72 -9.42
C ARG A 72 -1.21 6.90 -9.03
N CYS A 73 -2.53 6.79 -9.14
CA CYS A 73 -3.45 7.82 -8.68
C CYS A 73 -3.30 8.09 -7.18
N ARG A 74 -3.18 7.04 -6.33
CA ARG A 74 -2.93 7.21 -4.89
C ARG A 74 -1.58 7.88 -4.60
N ALA A 75 -0.53 7.51 -5.32
CA ALA A 75 0.77 8.13 -5.15
C ALA A 75 0.73 9.64 -5.45
N ILE A 76 0.08 10.01 -6.55
CA ILE A 76 -0.05 11.40 -7.01
C ILE A 76 -0.96 12.22 -6.09
N GLU A 77 -2.18 11.77 -5.81
CA GLU A 77 -3.17 12.59 -5.08
C GLU A 77 -2.84 12.74 -3.59
N CYS A 78 -2.07 11.80 -3.04
CA CYS A 78 -1.59 11.84 -1.66
C CYS A 78 -0.15 12.37 -1.56
N GLN A 79 0.58 12.50 -2.67
CA GLN A 79 1.99 12.90 -2.68
C GLN A 79 2.80 12.03 -1.71
N THR A 80 2.71 10.71 -1.91
CA THR A 80 3.33 9.66 -1.07
C THR A 80 3.96 8.61 -1.97
N TYR A 81 4.93 7.87 -1.45
CA TYR A 81 5.27 6.59 -2.06
C TYR A 81 4.09 5.62 -1.93
N VAL A 82 3.90 4.78 -2.93
CA VAL A 82 2.95 3.66 -2.88
C VAL A 82 3.70 2.36 -3.07
N VAL A 83 3.46 1.39 -2.18
CA VAL A 83 4.14 0.09 -2.18
C VAL A 83 3.11 -1.04 -2.16
N ALA A 84 2.99 -1.75 -3.28
CA ALA A 84 1.95 -2.74 -3.48
C ALA A 84 2.52 -4.13 -3.77
N ALA A 85 2.87 -4.86 -2.70
CA ALA A 85 3.19 -6.28 -2.79
C ALA A 85 1.97 -7.07 -3.32
N ALA A 86 2.18 -8.04 -4.21
CA ALA A 86 1.07 -8.69 -4.90
C ALA A 86 1.24 -10.21 -5.00
N GLN A 87 0.15 -10.94 -4.74
CA GLN A 87 0.04 -12.35 -5.11
C GLN A 87 -0.05 -12.48 -6.63
N VAL A 88 0.55 -13.53 -7.19
CA VAL A 88 0.64 -13.74 -8.64
C VAL A 88 0.37 -15.20 -9.03
N GLY A 89 -0.25 -15.40 -10.20
CA GLY A 89 -0.47 -16.73 -10.76
C GLY A 89 -1.67 -17.47 -10.15
N GLN A 90 -1.69 -18.78 -10.32
CA GLN A 90 -2.80 -19.65 -9.90
C GLN A 90 -2.60 -20.17 -8.48
N HIS A 91 -3.63 -20.01 -7.64
CA HIS A 91 -3.56 -20.33 -6.21
C HIS A 91 -4.08 -21.73 -5.86
N ASN A 92 -4.86 -22.35 -6.75
CA ASN A 92 -5.41 -23.67 -6.52
C ASN A 92 -5.42 -24.52 -7.80
N GLU A 93 -5.08 -25.79 -7.64
CA GLU A 93 -5.07 -26.78 -8.72
C GLU A 93 -6.48 -27.31 -9.04
N HIS A 94 -7.36 -27.35 -8.03
CA HIS A 94 -8.69 -27.95 -8.10
C HIS A 94 -9.77 -26.97 -7.61
N GLY A 95 -10.94 -26.94 -8.27
CA GLY A 95 -12.07 -26.07 -7.91
C GLY A 95 -12.13 -24.76 -8.69
N ASN A 96 -12.61 -23.68 -8.07
CA ASN A 96 -12.68 -22.36 -8.70
C ASN A 96 -11.27 -21.86 -9.03
N LYS A 97 -10.92 -21.71 -10.31
CA LYS A 97 -9.61 -21.24 -10.79
C LYS A 97 -9.28 -19.84 -10.27
N ARG A 98 -8.81 -19.72 -9.02
CA ARG A 98 -8.46 -18.44 -8.39
C ARG A 98 -7.07 -18.07 -8.88
N GLN A 99 -6.98 -16.94 -9.57
CA GLN A 99 -5.75 -16.40 -10.11
C GLN A 99 -5.61 -14.95 -9.71
N SER A 100 -4.37 -14.54 -9.41
CA SER A 100 -4.05 -13.13 -9.12
C SER A 100 -3.16 -12.51 -10.18
N TRP A 101 -3.41 -11.21 -10.38
CA TRP A 101 -2.79 -10.38 -11.40
C TRP A 101 -1.28 -10.26 -11.27
N GLY A 102 -0.73 -10.30 -10.05
CA GLY A 102 0.68 -9.98 -9.81
C GLY A 102 0.92 -8.49 -10.01
N HIS A 103 1.95 -8.17 -10.81
CA HIS A 103 2.37 -6.80 -11.10
C HIS A 103 2.65 -5.98 -9.85
N ALA A 104 3.22 -6.61 -8.81
CA ALA A 104 3.65 -5.90 -7.62
C ALA A 104 4.48 -4.69 -8.06
N MET A 105 4.19 -3.50 -7.54
CA MET A 105 4.90 -2.27 -7.90
C MET A 105 5.12 -1.31 -6.73
N ALA A 106 6.17 -0.50 -6.86
CA ALA A 106 6.41 0.69 -6.07
C ALA A 106 6.32 1.92 -6.97
N VAL A 107 5.65 2.96 -6.49
CA VAL A 107 5.41 4.22 -7.20
C VAL A 107 5.89 5.38 -6.33
N ASP A 108 6.60 6.34 -6.92
CA ASP A 108 7.06 7.55 -6.22
C ASP A 108 5.95 8.61 -6.07
N PRO A 109 6.15 9.66 -5.26
CA PRO A 109 5.17 10.73 -5.02
C PRO A 109 4.74 11.51 -6.27
N TRP A 110 5.47 11.39 -7.38
CA TRP A 110 5.12 12.01 -8.66
C TRP A 110 4.36 11.05 -9.60
N GLY A 111 4.12 9.82 -9.16
CA GLY A 111 3.41 8.80 -9.92
C GLY A 111 4.31 8.04 -10.90
N LYS A 112 5.63 8.09 -10.79
CA LYS A 112 6.55 7.26 -11.57
C LYS A 112 6.67 5.88 -10.92
N VAL A 113 6.53 4.83 -11.72
CA VAL A 113 6.80 3.45 -11.26
C VAL A 113 8.30 3.25 -11.13
N VAL A 114 8.79 3.02 -9.91
CA VAL A 114 10.23 2.90 -9.59
C VAL A 114 10.70 1.46 -9.47
N ALA A 115 9.78 0.53 -9.18
CA ALA A 115 10.03 -0.91 -9.24
C ALA A 115 8.74 -1.64 -9.60
N GLN A 116 8.83 -2.69 -10.42
CA GLN A 116 7.67 -3.45 -10.86
C GLN A 116 8.04 -4.89 -11.20
N PHE A 117 7.17 -5.83 -10.83
CA PHE A 117 7.15 -7.21 -11.33
C PHE A 117 6.17 -7.34 -12.50
N GLY A 118 6.32 -8.40 -13.28
CA GLY A 118 5.35 -8.82 -14.28
C GLY A 118 4.22 -9.68 -13.71
N GLY A 119 3.65 -10.51 -14.60
CA GLY A 119 2.59 -11.47 -14.28
C GLY A 119 3.13 -12.85 -13.86
N ALA A 120 2.39 -13.89 -14.22
CA ALA A 120 2.72 -15.27 -13.86
C ALA A 120 4.16 -15.65 -14.28
N GLY A 121 4.95 -16.10 -13.31
CA GLY A 121 6.36 -16.49 -13.50
C GLY A 121 7.37 -15.50 -12.91
N ASP A 122 6.96 -14.26 -12.63
CA ASP A 122 7.83 -13.25 -12.02
C ASP A 122 7.58 -13.16 -10.50
N VAL A 123 8.13 -14.14 -9.77
CA VAL A 123 8.00 -14.30 -8.31
C VAL A 123 9.32 -13.97 -7.66
N GLY A 124 9.30 -13.18 -6.58
CA GLY A 124 10.51 -12.88 -5.84
C GLY A 124 10.42 -11.60 -5.04
N VAL A 125 11.59 -11.01 -4.80
CA VAL A 125 11.76 -9.79 -4.02
C VAL A 125 12.56 -8.79 -4.84
N LYS A 126 12.06 -7.56 -4.96
CA LYS A 126 12.75 -6.48 -5.68
C LYS A 126 13.01 -5.31 -4.73
N PRO A 127 14.27 -4.92 -4.53
CA PRO A 127 14.61 -3.74 -3.75
C PRO A 127 14.30 -2.46 -4.54
N PHE A 128 13.97 -1.41 -3.81
CA PHE A 128 13.92 -0.04 -4.30
C PHE A 128 14.23 0.92 -3.14
N GLU A 129 14.54 2.16 -3.49
CA GLU A 129 14.85 3.21 -2.52
C GLU A 129 13.66 4.14 -2.32
N ILE A 130 13.46 4.56 -1.07
CA ILE A 130 12.49 5.58 -0.67
C ILE A 130 13.29 6.82 -0.31
N ASP A 131 12.99 7.93 -0.98
CA ASP A 131 13.56 9.25 -0.72
C ASP A 131 12.50 10.15 -0.06
N LEU A 132 12.60 10.34 1.26
CA LEU A 132 11.67 11.21 2.00
C LEU A 132 11.85 12.69 1.64
N ASP A 133 13.01 13.10 1.14
CA ASP A 133 13.20 14.47 0.65
C ASP A 133 12.39 14.68 -0.63
N LEU A 134 12.23 13.65 -1.47
CA LEU A 134 11.35 13.72 -2.64
C LEU A 134 9.89 13.91 -2.23
N VAL A 135 9.42 13.21 -1.20
CA VAL A 135 8.07 13.41 -0.63
C VAL A 135 7.87 14.86 -0.23
N GLN A 136 8.81 15.41 0.54
CA GLN A 136 8.72 16.80 1.00
C GLN A 136 8.79 17.79 -0.17
N LYS A 137 9.74 17.65 -1.09
CA LYS A 137 9.87 18.50 -2.29
C LYS A 137 8.60 18.48 -3.14
N THR A 138 7.97 17.32 -3.34
CA THR A 138 6.72 17.22 -4.09
C THR A 138 5.59 17.99 -3.40
N ARG A 139 5.48 17.89 -2.07
CA ARG A 139 4.49 18.62 -1.26
C ARG A 139 4.75 20.13 -1.24
N ASP A 140 6.01 20.55 -1.20
CA ASP A 140 6.38 21.97 -1.23
C ASP A 140 6.10 22.60 -2.59
N ASN A 141 6.43 21.90 -3.68
CA ASN A 141 6.21 22.38 -5.04
C ASN A 141 4.72 22.40 -5.43
N MET A 142 3.92 21.49 -4.86
CA MET A 142 2.48 21.44 -5.07
C MET A 142 1.78 21.27 -3.71
N PRO A 143 1.50 22.34 -2.96
CA PRO A 143 1.01 22.25 -1.59
C PRO A 143 -0.49 21.89 -1.53
N MET A 144 -0.85 20.69 -1.98
CA MET A 144 -2.24 20.23 -2.03
C MET A 144 -2.90 20.29 -0.66
N HIS A 145 -2.16 20.00 0.41
CA HIS A 145 -2.66 20.06 1.78
C HIS A 145 -3.14 21.45 2.22
N THR A 146 -2.68 22.54 1.60
CA THR A 146 -3.16 23.91 1.90
C THR A 146 -4.32 24.33 1.00
N HIS A 147 -4.43 23.75 -0.20
CA HIS A 147 -5.47 24.06 -1.18
C HIS A 147 -6.78 23.30 -0.92
N ARG A 148 -6.74 22.25 -0.09
CA ARG A 148 -7.91 21.46 0.28
C ARG A 148 -8.93 22.30 1.07
N ARG A 149 -10.21 22.14 0.74
CA ARG A 149 -11.35 22.83 1.34
C ARG A 149 -11.88 22.06 2.54
N TYR A 150 -11.11 22.09 3.64
CA TYR A 150 -11.48 21.44 4.89
C TYR A 150 -12.77 21.99 5.53
N ASP A 151 -13.16 23.20 5.15
CA ASP A 151 -14.44 23.82 5.50
C ASP A 151 -15.64 23.17 4.79
N LEU A 152 -15.42 22.51 3.64
CA LEU A 152 -16.49 21.88 2.85
C LEU A 152 -16.61 20.38 3.07
N TYR A 153 -15.50 19.63 3.13
CA TYR A 153 -15.51 18.16 3.23
C TYR A 153 -14.86 17.60 4.51
N THR A 154 -14.64 18.45 5.51
CA THR A 154 -14.27 18.10 6.91
C THR A 154 -13.28 16.94 7.07
N ASP A 155 -12.07 17.10 6.52
CA ASP A 155 -10.92 16.21 6.75
C ASP A 155 -9.78 17.00 7.44
N GLN A 156 -10.01 17.55 8.63
CA GLN A 156 -9.03 18.46 9.25
C GLN A 156 -7.63 17.81 9.33
N PRO A 157 -6.58 18.48 8.82
CA PRO A 157 -5.23 17.96 8.92
C PRO A 157 -4.75 18.02 10.37
N VAL A 158 -3.85 17.12 10.76
CA VAL A 158 -3.24 17.23 12.10
C VAL A 158 -2.40 18.50 12.13
N ALA A 159 -2.80 19.45 12.99
CA ALA A 159 -2.02 20.64 13.27
C ALA A 159 -0.60 20.21 13.68
N GLY A 160 0.39 20.81 13.02
CA GLY A 160 1.79 20.37 13.04
C GLY A 160 2.31 19.92 14.41
N GLY A 161 3.03 18.80 14.41
CA GLY A 161 4.07 18.54 15.39
C GLY A 161 3.69 17.80 16.68
N GLN A 162 2.52 17.19 16.83
CA GLN A 162 2.29 16.23 17.91
C GLN A 162 1.58 14.96 17.40
N SER A 163 2.39 13.92 17.20
CA SER A 163 1.93 12.55 17.08
C SER A 163 1.10 12.18 18.31
N LEU A 164 -0.17 11.81 18.12
CA LEU A 164 -1.01 11.19 19.15
C LEU A 164 -0.46 9.83 19.63
N PHE A 165 0.64 9.33 19.06
CA PHE A 165 1.34 8.12 19.48
C PHE A 165 2.50 8.36 20.46
N SER A 166 2.72 9.58 20.96
CA SER A 166 3.74 9.86 21.99
C SER A 166 3.44 9.26 23.37
N ALA A 167 2.31 8.56 23.54
CA ALA A 167 1.87 8.02 24.83
C ALA A 167 2.19 6.53 25.06
N LEU A 168 2.94 5.86 24.18
CA LEU A 168 3.38 4.47 24.42
C LEU A 168 4.89 4.42 24.73
N PRO A 169 5.31 3.76 25.82
CA PRO A 169 6.71 3.74 26.23
C PRO A 169 7.57 3.05 25.18
N HIS A 170 8.57 3.79 24.69
CA HIS A 170 9.56 3.38 23.72
C HIS A 170 10.35 2.15 24.21
N LEU A 171 10.28 1.04 23.48
CA LEU A 171 11.39 0.09 23.38
C LEU A 171 12.26 0.56 22.21
N ALA A 172 13.32 1.28 22.55
CA ALA A 172 14.32 1.72 21.59
C ALA A 172 15.05 0.50 21.02
N TYR A 173 14.98 0.32 19.70
CA TYR A 173 15.98 -0.44 18.97
C TYR A 173 16.51 0.44 17.84
N ALA A 174 17.67 1.05 18.10
CA ALA A 174 18.43 1.81 17.13
C ALA A 174 19.41 0.87 16.42
N ALA A 175 19.21 0.68 15.13
CA ALA A 175 20.27 0.30 14.21
C ALA A 175 19.93 0.91 12.84
N ALA A 176 20.61 2.01 12.50
CA ALA A 176 20.57 2.60 11.17
C ALA A 176 21.34 1.68 10.21
N VAL A 177 20.61 0.86 9.48
CA VAL A 177 21.07 0.19 8.27
C VAL A 177 20.34 0.88 7.11
N PRO A 178 20.97 1.14 5.95
CA PRO A 178 20.23 1.52 4.75
C PRO A 178 19.35 0.33 4.35
N ILE A 179 18.13 0.27 4.88
CA ILE A 179 17.18 -0.79 4.60
C ILE A 179 16.39 -0.35 3.37
N GLY A 180 16.77 -0.87 2.21
CA GLY A 180 15.89 -0.86 1.05
C GLY A 180 14.58 -1.54 1.40
N LEU A 181 13.45 -0.91 1.05
CA LEU A 181 12.16 -1.57 1.23
C LEU A 181 12.02 -2.64 0.15
N PHE A 182 11.62 -3.83 0.59
CA PHE A 182 11.45 -4.97 -0.28
C PHE A 182 9.98 -5.17 -0.59
N MET A 183 9.65 -5.25 -1.87
CA MET A 183 8.33 -5.67 -2.29
C MET A 183 8.38 -7.12 -2.76
N VAL A 184 7.41 -7.90 -2.29
CA VAL A 184 7.32 -9.34 -2.55
C VAL A 184 6.22 -9.63 -3.57
N ALA A 185 6.54 -10.40 -4.59
CA ALA A 185 5.57 -11.13 -5.40
C ALA A 185 5.60 -12.61 -4.98
N SER A 186 4.46 -13.19 -4.60
CA SER A 186 4.37 -14.58 -4.13
C SER A 186 3.33 -15.39 -4.91
N ALA A 187 3.67 -16.64 -5.23
CA ALA A 187 2.74 -17.64 -5.75
C ALA A 187 2.40 -18.62 -4.61
N THR A 188 1.18 -18.57 -4.09
CA THR A 188 0.77 -19.52 -3.04
C THR A 188 0.50 -20.89 -3.67
N ARG A 189 1.50 -21.78 -3.69
CA ARG A 189 1.26 -23.22 -3.90
C ARG A 189 0.88 -23.84 -2.56
N VAL A 190 -0.37 -24.28 -2.43
CA VAL A 190 -0.79 -25.12 -1.31
C VAL A 190 -0.05 -26.46 -1.41
N LEU A 191 1.01 -26.63 -0.64
CA LEU A 191 1.63 -27.94 -0.42
C LEU A 191 0.60 -28.80 0.33
N ARG A 192 -0.09 -29.68 -0.41
CA ARG A 192 -0.79 -30.80 0.21
C ARG A 192 0.26 -31.69 0.85
N ALA A 193 0.28 -31.75 2.18
CA ALA A 193 0.89 -32.87 2.88
C ALA A 193 0.22 -34.15 2.37
N ARG A 194 0.97 -34.97 1.63
CA ARG A 194 0.58 -36.36 1.40
C ARG A 194 0.79 -37.08 2.71
N ALA A 195 -0.30 -37.43 3.37
CA ALA A 195 -0.30 -38.51 4.35
C ALA A 195 -0.35 -39.84 3.57
N ALA A 196 0.75 -40.57 3.61
CA ALA A 196 0.89 -42.04 3.60
C ALA A 196 2.38 -42.35 3.46
#